data_AF-A0A1Y5PBK4-F1
#
_entry.id   AF-A0A1Y5PBK4-F1
#
_cell.length_a   1.000
_cell.length_b   1.000
_cell.length_c   1.000
_cell.angle_alpha   90.00
_cell.angle_beta   90.00
_cell.angle_gamma   90.00
#
_symmetry.space_group_name_H-M   'P 1'
#
loop_
_entity.id
_entity.type
_entity.pdbx_description
1 polymer ?
#
loop_
_entity_poly.entity_id
_entity_poly.type
_entity_poly.pdbx_seq_one_letter_code
_entity_poly.pdbx_strand_id
1 'polypeptide(L)'
;MWTGVKVPGIESLLRGVLDQWKGGIDAPDPQSVAAAFTDDAIFQGLRPYSVGPRGVFAFHDRDPVELRLGVVVVRTDGGWRIAYYQASPAAD
;
A
#
# COMPACT_ATOMS: atom_id res chain seq x y z
N MET A 1 1.30 31.29 0.99
CA MET A 1 0.85 30.86 2.32
C MET A 1 0.05 29.59 2.14
N TRP A 2 0.54 28.44 2.59
CA TRP A 2 -0.23 27.19 2.54
C TRP A 2 -1.13 27.15 3.77
N THR A 3 -2.45 27.19 3.57
CA THR A 3 -3.42 26.89 4.63
C THR A 3 -3.51 25.38 4.77
N GLY A 4 -3.01 24.85 5.88
CA GLY A 4 -3.17 23.44 6.22
C GLY A 4 -4.64 23.15 6.55
N VAL A 5 -5.36 22.57 5.60
CA VAL A 5 -6.70 22.03 5.85
C VAL A 5 -6.55 20.64 6.45
N LYS A 6 -6.90 20.48 7.73
CA LYS A 6 -7.10 19.15 8.30
C LYS A 6 -8.38 18.57 7.71
N VAL A 7 -8.27 17.45 7.01
CA VAL A 7 -9.44 16.70 6.52
C VAL A 7 -9.99 15.88 7.71
N PRO A 8 -11.19 16.17 8.23
CA PRO A 8 -11.77 15.39 9.32
C PRO A 8 -11.94 13.93 8.92
N GLY A 9 -11.67 12.99 9.83
CA GLY A 9 -11.84 11.55 9.58
C GLY A 9 -10.75 10.91 8.70
N ILE A 10 -9.72 11.65 8.30
CA ILE A 10 -8.61 11.11 7.48
C ILE A 10 -7.90 9.94 8.18
N GLU A 11 -7.75 9.99 9.49
CA GLU A 11 -7.10 8.93 10.27
C GLU A 11 -7.88 7.61 10.20
N SER A 12 -9.20 7.65 10.39
CA SER A 12 -10.06 6.47 10.32
C SER A 12 -10.09 5.87 8.92
N LEU A 13 -10.09 6.72 7.89
CA LEU A 13 -9.98 6.32 6.49
C LEU A 13 -8.66 5.62 6.21
N LEU A 14 -7.53 6.24 6.58
CA LEU A 14 -6.21 5.67 6.38
C LEU A 14 -6.07 4.34 7.14
N ARG A 15 -6.57 4.29 8.38
CA ARG A 15 -6.60 3.07 9.18
C ARG A 15 -7.37 1.96 8.47
N GLY A 16 -8.56 2.22 7.93
CA GLY A 16 -9.34 1.21 7.21
C GLY A 16 -8.61 0.62 5.99
N VAL A 17 -7.94 1.47 5.20
CA VAL A 17 -7.14 1.02 4.05
C VAL A 17 -5.94 0.18 4.49
N LEU A 18 -5.21 0.63 5.52
CA LEU A 18 -4.04 -0.06 6.04
C LEU A 18 -4.39 -1.37 6.76
N ASP A 19 -5.53 -1.43 7.44
CA ASP A 19 -6.01 -2.64 8.11
C ASP A 19 -6.41 -3.72 7.08
N GLN A 20 -7.06 -3.35 5.97
CA GLN A 20 -7.35 -4.28 4.88
C GLN A 20 -6.05 -4.84 4.27
N TRP A 21 -5.10 -3.96 3.96
CA TRP A 21 -3.80 -4.36 3.43
C TRP A 21 -3.06 -5.29 4.40
N LYS A 22 -2.98 -4.92 5.68
CA LYS A 22 -2.34 -5.72 6.73
C LYS A 22 -3.02 -7.07 6.91
N GLY A 23 -4.36 -7.12 6.88
CA GLY A 23 -5.12 -8.36 6.99
C GLY A 23 -4.76 -9.37 5.88
N GLY A 24 -4.57 -8.89 4.64
CA GLY A 24 -4.11 -9.75 3.54
C GLY A 24 -2.67 -10.27 3.74
N ILE A 25 -1.77 -9.45 4.29
CA ILE A 25 -0.40 -9.85 4.61
C ILE A 25 -0.37 -10.89 5.73
N ASP A 26 -1.13 -10.66 6.81
CA ASP A 26 -1.19 -11.54 7.98
C ASP A 26 -1.86 -12.89 7.63
N ALA A 27 -2.80 -12.91 6.68
CA ALA A 27 -3.53 -14.10 6.22
C ALA A 27 -2.86 -14.86 5.05
N PRO A 28 -1.57 -14.61 4.80
CA PRO A 28 -0.89 -14.72 3.49
C PRO A 28 -1.82 -14.88 2.27
N ASP A 29 -2.70 -13.90 2.02
CA ASP A 29 -3.63 -13.87 0.89
C ASP A 29 -3.27 -12.72 -0.08
N PRO A 30 -2.51 -13.03 -1.15
CA PRO A 30 -2.07 -12.03 -2.12
C PRO A 30 -3.22 -11.35 -2.87
N GLN A 31 -4.37 -12.01 -3.02
CA GLN A 31 -5.54 -11.42 -3.67
C GLN A 31 -6.17 -10.34 -2.78
N SER A 32 -6.30 -10.61 -1.48
CA SER A 32 -6.76 -9.61 -0.51
C SER A 32 -5.79 -8.43 -0.41
N VAL A 33 -4.48 -8.67 -0.47
CA VAL A 33 -3.47 -7.60 -0.53
C VAL A 33 -3.63 -6.78 -1.80
N ALA A 34 -3.74 -7.44 -2.97
CA ALA A 34 -3.92 -6.80 -4.27
C ALA A 34 -5.17 -5.91 -4.32
N ALA A 35 -6.26 -6.30 -3.66
CA ALA A 35 -7.53 -5.56 -3.65
C ALA A 35 -7.43 -4.18 -2.98
N ALA A 36 -6.42 -3.93 -2.15
CA ALA A 36 -6.17 -2.65 -1.49
C ALA A 36 -5.57 -1.59 -2.45
N PHE A 37 -5.09 -1.99 -3.64
CA PHE A 37 -4.42 -1.13 -4.60
C PHE A 37 -5.32 -0.73 -5.76
N THR A 38 -5.04 0.42 -6.39
CA THR A 38 -5.63 0.77 -7.69
C THR A 38 -5.04 -0.10 -8.79
N ASP A 39 -5.77 -0.26 -9.91
CA ASP A 39 -5.31 -1.05 -11.06
C ASP A 39 -4.00 -0.55 -11.67
N ASP A 40 -3.71 0.74 -11.50
CA ASP A 40 -2.52 1.46 -11.98
C ASP A 40 -1.50 1.76 -10.87
N ALA A 41 -1.64 1.15 -9.69
CA ALA A 41 -0.78 1.44 -8.55
C ALA A 41 0.70 1.23 -8.86
N ILE A 42 1.54 2.17 -8.47
CA ILE A 42 2.99 2.11 -8.73
C ILE A 42 3.71 1.50 -7.52
N PHE A 43 4.50 0.45 -7.76
CA PHE A 43 5.32 -0.23 -6.76
C PHE A 43 6.80 0.10 -6.97
N GLN A 44 7.42 0.75 -5.98
CA GLN A 44 8.81 1.20 -6.02
C GLN A 44 9.61 0.90 -4.75
N GLY A 45 10.93 1.01 -4.88
CA GLY A 45 11.91 0.86 -3.79
C GLY A 45 12.60 -0.50 -3.78
N LEU A 46 11.86 -1.61 -3.69
CA LEU A 46 12.43 -2.95 -3.90
C LEU A 46 12.28 -3.38 -5.37
N ARG A 47 13.33 -3.96 -5.95
CA ARG A 47 13.34 -4.43 -7.34
C ARG A 47 12.73 -5.84 -7.47
N PRO A 48 12.04 -6.14 -8.59
CA PRO A 48 11.74 -5.24 -9.71
C PRO A 48 10.63 -4.22 -9.40
N TYR A 49 10.64 -3.07 -10.08
CA TYR A 49 9.51 -2.12 -10.02
C TYR A 49 8.37 -2.62 -10.90
N SER A 50 7.14 -2.35 -10.50
CA SER A 50 5.95 -2.80 -11.24
C SER A 50 4.81 -1.78 -11.18
N VAL A 51 3.89 -1.89 -12.13
CA VAL A 51 2.64 -1.14 -12.16
C VAL A 51 1.47 -2.12 -12.06
N GLY A 52 0.49 -1.75 -11.25
CA GLY A 52 -0.72 -2.49 -10.98
C GLY A 52 -0.57 -3.59 -9.92
N PRO A 53 -1.70 -4.10 -9.40
CA PRO A 53 -1.74 -5.00 -8.25
C PRO A 53 -1.11 -6.38 -8.51
N ARG A 54 -0.82 -6.73 -9.78
CA ARG A 54 -0.06 -7.94 -10.14
C ARG A 54 1.36 -7.91 -9.56
N GLY A 55 1.90 -6.72 -9.27
CA GLY A 55 3.20 -6.55 -8.61
C GLY A 55 3.29 -7.20 -7.23
N VAL A 56 2.16 -7.30 -6.51
CA VAL A 56 2.08 -7.98 -5.19
C VAL A 56 2.59 -9.42 -5.28
N PHE A 57 2.35 -10.09 -6.42
CA PHE A 57 2.69 -11.49 -6.58
C PHE A 57 4.19 -11.75 -6.82
N ALA A 58 4.99 -10.71 -7.05
CA ALA A 58 6.43 -10.82 -7.29
C ALA A 58 7.28 -10.92 -6.00
N PHE A 59 6.63 -10.83 -4.83
CA PHE A 59 7.29 -10.80 -3.52
C PHE A 59 7.14 -12.08 -2.70
N HIS A 60 6.55 -13.14 -3.28
CA HIS A 60 6.46 -14.45 -2.63
C HIS A 60 7.84 -15.15 -2.57
N ASP A 61 8.01 -16.08 -1.62
CA ASP A 61 9.25 -16.84 -1.36
C ASP A 61 10.49 -16.02 -0.94
N ARG A 62 10.32 -15.02 -0.07
CA ARG A 62 11.44 -14.30 0.55
C ARG A 62 11.32 -14.32 2.07
N ASP A 63 12.46 -14.33 2.75
CA ASP A 63 12.49 -14.17 4.21
C ASP A 63 11.83 -12.85 4.64
N PRO A 64 11.15 -12.81 5.79
CA PRO A 64 10.62 -11.56 6.34
C PRO A 64 11.75 -10.55 6.51
N VAL A 65 11.53 -9.34 6.00
CA VAL A 65 12.45 -8.21 6.13
C VAL A 65 11.75 -7.04 6.79
N GLU A 66 12.48 -6.28 7.59
CA GLU A 66 11.98 -5.01 8.11
C GLU A 66 11.99 -3.94 7.00
N LEU A 67 10.86 -3.26 6.83
CA LEU A 67 10.67 -2.26 5.79
C LEU A 67 10.10 -0.97 6.36
N ARG A 68 10.54 0.15 5.81
CA ARG A 68 9.82 1.44 5.89
C ARG A 68 8.92 1.57 4.68
N LEU A 69 7.66 1.91 4.92
CA LEU A 69 6.64 2.06 3.88
C LEU A 69 6.21 3.52 3.73
N GLY A 70 6.16 3.97 2.47
CA GLY A 70 5.52 5.21 2.06
C GLY A 70 4.33 4.88 1.16
N VAL A 71 3.15 5.38 1.49
CA VAL A 71 1.93 5.14 0.70
C VAL A 71 1.23 6.44 0.33
N VAL A 72 0.63 6.46 -0.85
CA VAL A 72 -0.34 7.48 -1.26
C VAL A 72 -1.68 6.80 -1.49
N VAL A 73 -2.73 7.31 -0.86
CA VAL A 73 -4.08 6.79 -0.95
C VAL A 73 -4.96 7.78 -1.70
N VAL A 74 -5.78 7.27 -2.62
CA VAL A 74 -6.71 8.05 -3.44
C VAL A 74 -8.12 7.53 -3.30
N ARG A 75 -9.11 8.38 -3.54
CA ARG A 75 -10.51 7.97 -3.61
C ARG A 75 -10.83 7.50 -5.02
N THR A 76 -11.42 6.32 -5.13
CA THR A 76 -11.91 5.72 -6.38
C THR A 76 -13.40 5.39 -6.26
N ASP A 77 -14.03 4.94 -7.35
CA ASP A 77 -15.43 4.53 -7.34
C ASP A 77 -15.71 3.35 -6.40
N GLY A 78 -14.75 2.45 -6.23
CA GLY A 78 -14.88 1.33 -5.28
C GLY A 78 -14.29 1.61 -3.89
N GLY A 79 -14.11 2.87 -3.52
CA GLY A 79 -13.58 3.28 -2.21
C GLY A 79 -12.14 3.81 -2.23
N TRP A 80 -11.56 3.96 -1.05
CA TRP A 80 -10.18 4.42 -0.89
C TRP A 80 -9.19 3.29 -1.17
N ARG A 81 -8.18 3.57 -1.99
CA ARG A 81 -7.17 2.59 -2.44
C ARG A 81 -5.78 3.19 -2.48
N ILE A 82 -4.77 2.34 -2.35
CA ILE A 82 -3.35 2.71 -2.46
C ILE A 82 -2.99 2.86 -3.94
N ALA A 83 -2.52 4.05 -4.34
CA ALA A 83 -2.07 4.33 -5.70
C ALA A 83 -0.54 4.34 -5.85
N TYR A 84 0.18 4.55 -4.74
CA TYR A 84 1.64 4.49 -4.73
C TYR A 84 2.12 3.75 -3.50
N TYR A 85 3.04 2.82 -3.71
CA TYR A 85 3.63 1.97 -2.68
C TYR A 85 5.15 1.97 -2.81
N GLN A 86 5.81 2.60 -1.84
CA GLN A 86 7.25 2.61 -1.73
C GLN A 86 7.67 1.78 -0.52
N ALA A 87 8.50 0.77 -0.76
CA ALA A 87 9.11 -0.04 0.28
C ALA A 87 10.63 0.10 0.24
N SER A 88 11.25 0.39 1.38
CA SER A 88 12.71 0.44 1.52
C SER A 88 13.11 -0.37 2.74
N PRO A 89 14.32 -0.95 2.76
CA PRO A 89 14.85 -1.56 3.99
C PRO A 89 14.68 -0.61 5.18
N ALA A 90 14.27 -1.16 6.32
CA ALA A 90 14.51 -0.47 7.56
C ALA A 90 16.04 -0.42 7.74
N ALA A 91 16.65 0.72 7.45
CA ALA A 91 18.02 1.00 7.89
C ALA A 91 18.17 0.64 9.37
N ASP A 92 19.26 -0.09 9.66
CA ASP A 92 19.80 -0.44 10.97
C ASP A 92 19.84 0.74 11.95
#